data_AF-A0AAV2HD29-F1
#
_entry.id   AF-A0AAV2HD29-F1
#
_cell.length_a   1.000
_cell.length_b   1.000
_cell.length_c   1.000
_cell.angle_alpha   90.00
_cell.angle_beta   90.00
_cell.angle_gamma   90.00
#
_symmetry.space_group_name_H-M   'P 1'
#
loop_
_entity.id
_entity.type
_entity.pdbx_description
1 polymer ?
#
loop_
_entity_poly.entity_id
_entity_poly.type
_entity_poly.pdbx_seq_one_letter_code
_entity_poly.pdbx_strand_id
1 'polypeptide(L)'
;KFHRARTKLHRARTKLHRARTKFHRARTKLHRARTKLHRARTMAGCQGVVSVILIVLTLLVISYAAISANWADTKLVDKYIEHEGLFFRCPKFGDCVNVSEEKNARKFATFLFWALAFSLNTMTLVQLLSLCITLLRQNRIFALVYILEAVAGLVILAVYPTLITVPEKTGFREVSLGYGYYAMCVGTVLLGATAGQCLSIDDKSYPSI
;
A
#
# COMPACT_ATOMS: atom_id res chain seq x y z
N LYS A 1 24.21 -41.07 -65.63
CA LYS A 1 22.96 -40.52 -65.01
C LYS A 1 23.01 -40.48 -63.48
N PHE A 2 23.73 -41.39 -62.80
CA PHE A 2 23.80 -41.50 -61.33
C PHE A 2 24.38 -40.27 -60.59
N HIS A 3 25.44 -39.65 -61.11
CA HIS A 3 26.06 -38.46 -60.47
C HIS A 3 25.13 -37.24 -60.38
N ARG A 4 24.24 -37.03 -61.38
CA ARG A 4 23.23 -35.95 -61.33
C ARG A 4 22.15 -36.23 -60.27
N ALA A 5 21.78 -37.49 -60.05
CA ALA A 5 20.85 -37.86 -58.99
C ALA A 5 21.47 -37.67 -57.60
N ARG A 6 22.73 -38.07 -57.40
CA ARG A 6 23.46 -37.92 -56.12
C ARG A 6 23.65 -36.44 -55.73
N THR A 7 23.95 -35.57 -56.70
CA THR A 7 24.08 -34.12 -56.45
C THR A 7 22.74 -33.46 -56.15
N LYS A 8 21.64 -33.84 -56.83
CA LYS A 8 20.29 -33.39 -56.48
C LYS A 8 19.89 -33.82 -55.06
N LEU A 9 20.18 -35.06 -54.67
CA LEU A 9 19.90 -35.59 -53.34
C LEU A 9 20.72 -34.88 -52.25
N HIS A 10 22.00 -34.59 -52.50
CA HIS A 10 22.82 -33.78 -51.59
C HIS A 10 22.24 -32.36 -51.41
N ARG A 11 21.86 -31.69 -52.50
CA ARG A 11 21.22 -30.35 -52.42
C ARG A 11 19.92 -30.38 -51.64
N ALA A 12 19.10 -31.43 -51.82
CA ALA A 12 17.87 -31.61 -51.05
C ALA A 12 18.15 -31.81 -49.55
N ARG A 13 19.14 -32.64 -49.18
CA ARG A 13 19.58 -32.82 -47.79
C ARG A 13 20.08 -31.50 -47.17
N THR A 14 20.87 -30.71 -47.90
CA THR A 14 21.35 -29.42 -47.40
C THR A 14 20.21 -28.42 -47.20
N LYS A 15 19.23 -28.38 -48.11
CA LYS A 15 18.02 -27.55 -47.95
C LYS A 15 17.20 -27.97 -46.72
N LEU A 16 16.99 -29.27 -46.52
CA LEU A 16 16.30 -29.81 -45.36
C LEU A 16 17.04 -29.49 -44.06
N HIS A 17 18.37 -29.59 -44.04
CA HIS A 17 19.16 -29.25 -42.87
C HIS A 17 19.03 -27.76 -42.51
N ARG A 18 19.08 -26.85 -43.50
CA ARG A 18 18.86 -25.41 -43.29
C ARG A 18 17.46 -25.11 -42.75
N ALA A 19 16.43 -25.80 -43.25
CA ALA A 19 15.07 -25.67 -42.75
C ALA A 19 14.97 -26.10 -41.27
N ARG A 20 15.60 -27.22 -40.90
CA ARG A 20 15.66 -27.70 -39.52
C ARG A 20 16.37 -26.69 -38.59
N THR A 21 17.47 -26.09 -39.03
CA THR A 21 18.17 -25.05 -38.24
C THR A 21 17.31 -23.79 -38.05
N LYS A 22 16.59 -23.35 -39.08
CA LYS A 22 15.64 -22.23 -38.97
C LYS A 22 14.52 -22.54 -37.98
N PHE A 23 13.96 -23.75 -38.03
CA PHE A 23 12.93 -24.20 -37.10
C PHE A 23 13.44 -24.23 -35.65
N HIS A 24 14.65 -24.75 -35.40
CA HIS A 24 15.25 -24.69 -34.06
C HIS A 24 15.43 -23.26 -33.55
N ARG A 25 15.91 -22.33 -34.39
CA ARG A 25 16.03 -20.91 -34.00
C ARG A 25 14.67 -20.28 -33.66
N ALA A 26 13.63 -20.59 -34.43
CA ALA A 26 12.27 -20.14 -34.14
C ALA A 26 11.76 -20.70 -32.82
N ARG A 27 11.99 -21.99 -32.55
CA ARG A 27 11.65 -22.64 -31.27
C ARG A 27 12.38 -21.99 -30.09
N THR A 28 13.68 -21.69 -30.21
CA THR A 28 14.44 -20.98 -29.17
C THR A 28 13.90 -19.57 -28.92
N LYS A 29 13.54 -18.83 -29.97
CA LYS A 29 12.90 -17.51 -29.84
C LYS A 29 11.55 -17.60 -29.12
N LEU A 30 10.72 -18.57 -29.50
CA LEU A 30 9.42 -18.80 -28.86
C LEU A 30 9.59 -19.23 -27.39
N HIS A 31 10.60 -20.06 -27.10
CA HIS A 31 10.91 -20.43 -25.72
C HIS A 31 11.31 -19.22 -24.90
N ARG A 32 12.21 -18.36 -25.41
CA ARG A 32 12.58 -17.09 -24.75
C ARG A 32 11.37 -16.17 -24.55
N ALA A 33 10.48 -16.08 -25.54
CA ALA A 33 9.25 -15.30 -25.42
C ALA A 33 8.32 -15.87 -24.34
N ARG A 34 8.16 -17.20 -24.27
CA ARG A 34 7.41 -17.86 -23.19
C ARG A 34 8.06 -17.63 -21.83
N THR A 35 9.38 -17.72 -21.71
CA THR A 35 10.06 -17.45 -20.42
C THR A 35 9.90 -15.99 -20.01
N LYS A 36 9.95 -15.04 -20.95
CA LYS A 36 9.64 -13.63 -20.69
C LYS A 36 8.20 -13.42 -20.25
N LEU A 37 7.24 -14.04 -20.93
CA LEU A 37 5.81 -13.98 -20.58
C LEU A 37 5.55 -14.60 -19.20
N HIS A 38 6.20 -15.73 -18.91
CA HIS A 38 6.04 -16.41 -17.63
C HIS A 38 6.64 -15.59 -16.49
N ARG A 39 7.80 -14.95 -16.71
CA ARG A 39 8.39 -13.97 -15.76
C ARG A 39 7.50 -12.76 -15.56
N ALA A 40 6.94 -12.21 -16.65
CA ALA A 40 6.00 -11.10 -16.57
C ALA A 40 4.73 -11.49 -15.79
N ARG A 41 4.20 -12.70 -16.00
CA ARG A 41 3.05 -13.22 -15.24
C ARG A 41 3.38 -13.51 -13.78
N THR A 42 4.56 -14.03 -13.45
CA THR A 42 4.95 -14.26 -12.06
C THR A 42 5.23 -12.96 -11.32
N MET A 43 5.77 -11.95 -12.01
CA MET A 43 5.94 -10.60 -11.45
C MET A 43 4.59 -9.87 -11.28
N ALA A 44 3.67 -9.98 -12.26
CA ALA A 44 2.36 -9.33 -12.18
C ALA A 44 1.38 -10.05 -11.23
N GLY A 45 1.43 -11.38 -11.17
CA GLY A 45 0.41 -12.23 -10.55
C GLY A 45 0.44 -12.28 -9.02
N CYS A 46 1.60 -12.11 -8.39
CA CYS A 46 1.70 -12.08 -6.92
C CYS A 46 1.79 -10.67 -6.34
N GLN A 47 2.18 -9.67 -7.12
CA GLN A 47 2.56 -8.36 -6.59
C GLN A 47 1.57 -7.23 -6.92
N GLY A 48 0.84 -7.30 -8.05
CA GLY A 48 -0.13 -6.27 -8.39
C GLY A 48 -1.41 -6.37 -7.55
N VAL A 49 -2.11 -7.50 -7.62
CA VAL A 49 -3.46 -7.62 -7.06
C VAL A 49 -3.45 -7.61 -5.53
N VAL A 50 -2.56 -8.38 -4.90
CA VAL A 50 -2.46 -8.42 -3.42
C VAL A 50 -2.03 -7.06 -2.87
N SER A 51 -1.07 -6.38 -3.53
CA SER A 51 -0.66 -5.04 -3.11
C SER A 51 -1.82 -4.04 -3.26
N VAL A 52 -2.56 -4.07 -4.38
CA VAL A 52 -3.71 -3.17 -4.58
C VAL A 52 -4.79 -3.43 -3.52
N ILE A 53 -5.11 -4.69 -3.22
CA ILE A 53 -6.09 -5.02 -2.18
C ILE A 53 -5.61 -4.51 -0.81
N LEU A 54 -4.35 -4.74 -0.46
CA LEU A 54 -3.77 -4.26 0.80
C LEU A 54 -3.80 -2.73 0.88
N ILE A 55 -3.47 -2.03 -0.20
CA ILE A 55 -3.51 -0.56 -0.27
C ILE A 55 -4.94 -0.07 -0.07
N VAL A 56 -5.91 -0.61 -0.82
CA VAL A 56 -7.32 -0.25 -0.68
C VAL A 56 -7.83 -0.52 0.73
N LEU A 57 -7.51 -1.68 1.30
CA LEU A 57 -7.88 -2.02 2.67
C LEU A 57 -7.28 -1.03 3.67
N THR A 58 -6.02 -0.65 3.48
CA THR A 58 -5.32 0.29 4.34
C THR A 58 -5.95 1.69 4.27
N LEU A 59 -6.34 2.15 3.08
CA LEU A 59 -7.07 3.41 2.91
C LEU A 59 -8.43 3.38 3.60
N LEU A 60 -9.16 2.26 3.48
CA LEU A 60 -10.47 2.11 4.13
C LEU A 60 -10.33 2.13 5.65
N VAL A 61 -9.32 1.44 6.20
CA VAL A 61 -9.05 1.42 7.64
C VAL A 61 -8.64 2.79 8.16
N ILE A 62 -7.74 3.50 7.46
CA ILE A 62 -7.30 4.84 7.86
C ILE A 62 -8.45 5.85 7.73
N SER A 63 -9.25 5.77 6.67
CA SER A 63 -10.42 6.63 6.49
C SER A 63 -11.50 6.36 7.54
N TYR A 64 -11.71 5.09 7.92
CA TYR A 64 -12.58 4.73 9.02
C TYR A 64 -12.06 5.30 10.35
N ALA A 65 -10.77 5.16 10.64
CA ALA A 65 -10.15 5.77 11.82
C ALA A 65 -10.37 7.29 11.82
N ALA A 66 -10.18 7.97 10.69
CA ALA A 66 -10.39 9.41 10.53
C ALA A 66 -11.75 9.89 10.99
N ILE A 67 -12.79 9.21 10.49
CA ILE A 67 -14.19 9.63 10.64
C ILE A 67 -14.76 9.09 11.95
N SER A 68 -14.14 8.08 12.54
CA SER A 68 -14.60 7.51 13.80
C SER A 68 -14.59 8.55 14.92
N ALA A 69 -15.73 8.67 15.62
CA ALA A 69 -15.86 9.53 16.79
C ALA A 69 -15.34 8.86 18.08
N ASN A 70 -14.72 7.68 17.96
CA ASN A 70 -14.32 6.84 19.10
C ASN A 70 -12.80 6.58 19.06
N TRP A 71 -12.00 7.62 19.27
CA TRP A 71 -10.55 7.48 19.45
C TRP A 71 -10.16 7.30 20.91
N ALA A 72 -10.93 7.89 21.82
CA ALA A 72 -10.83 7.67 23.25
C ALA A 72 -12.22 7.65 23.87
N ASP A 73 -12.41 6.77 24.86
CA ASP A 73 -13.57 6.71 25.71
C ASP A 73 -13.18 7.25 27.08
N THR A 74 -13.84 8.34 27.48
CA THR A 74 -13.63 8.95 28.80
C THR A 74 -14.80 8.58 29.70
N LYS A 75 -14.48 8.06 30.89
CA LYS A 75 -15.47 7.84 31.95
C LYS A 75 -15.40 8.99 32.95
N LEU A 76 -16.48 9.75 33.03
CA LEU A 76 -16.70 10.68 34.13
C LEU A 76 -17.32 9.91 35.30
N VAL A 77 -16.76 10.09 36.51
CA VAL A 77 -17.22 9.44 37.75
C VAL A 77 -18.75 9.61 37.85
N ASP A 78 -19.42 8.46 37.87
CA ASP A 78 -20.86 8.22 38.11
C ASP A 78 -21.92 8.41 37.02
N LYS A 79 -21.71 9.00 35.83
CA LYS A 79 -22.88 9.13 34.90
C LYS A 79 -22.73 8.91 33.40
N TYR A 80 -21.63 9.24 32.72
CA TYR A 80 -21.62 9.15 31.25
C TYR A 80 -20.27 8.75 30.66
N ILE A 81 -20.33 7.93 29.61
CA ILE A 81 -19.19 7.65 28.71
C ILE A 81 -19.28 8.70 27.60
N GLU A 82 -18.21 9.46 27.40
CA GLU A 82 -18.07 10.35 26.26
C GLU A 82 -17.08 9.74 25.27
N HIS A 83 -17.53 9.61 24.03
CA HIS A 83 -16.69 9.20 22.91
C HIS A 83 -16.00 10.47 22.36
N GLU A 84 -14.68 10.53 22.52
CA GLU A 84 -13.86 11.59 21.93
C GLU A 84 -13.26 11.09 20.62
N GLY A 85 -13.66 11.74 19.52
CA GLY A 85 -13.05 11.57 18.21
C GLY A 85 -12.04 12.67 17.90
N LEU A 86 -11.43 12.58 16.72
CA LEU A 86 -10.49 13.60 16.25
C LEU A 86 -11.19 14.93 15.92
N PHE A 87 -12.46 14.87 15.50
CA PHE A 87 -13.25 16.02 15.03
C PHE A 87 -14.49 16.28 15.88
N PHE A 88 -15.07 15.22 16.44
CA PHE A 88 -16.34 15.27 17.14
C PHE A 88 -16.19 14.74 18.55
N ARG A 89 -16.86 15.39 19.49
CA ARG A 89 -17.11 14.84 20.82
C ARG A 89 -18.59 14.43 20.86
N CYS A 90 -18.83 13.14 21.10
CA CYS A 90 -20.16 12.57 21.10
C CYS A 90 -20.46 11.99 22.49
N PRO A 91 -21.35 12.61 23.29
CA PRO A 91 -21.84 11.98 24.51
C PRO A 91 -22.69 10.75 24.17
N LYS A 92 -22.70 9.73 25.05
CA LYS A 92 -23.53 8.52 24.86
C LYS A 92 -25.02 8.83 24.67
N PHE A 93 -25.50 9.92 25.28
CA PHE A 93 -26.87 10.42 25.16
C PHE A 93 -26.84 11.91 24.87
N GLY A 94 -26.84 12.28 23.60
CA GLY A 94 -26.88 13.69 23.16
C GLY A 94 -26.34 13.87 21.75
N ASP A 95 -26.38 15.11 21.28
CA ASP A 95 -25.88 15.47 19.96
C ASP A 95 -24.35 15.60 19.97
N CYS A 96 -23.72 15.14 18.88
CA CYS A 96 -22.28 15.31 18.68
C CYS A 96 -21.94 16.78 18.43
N VAL A 97 -20.94 17.29 19.13
CA VAL A 97 -20.46 18.67 18.98
C VAL A 97 -19.10 18.67 18.29
N ASN A 98 -18.89 19.62 17.38
CA ASN A 98 -17.61 19.80 16.69
C ASN A 98 -16.60 20.44 17.65
N VAL A 99 -15.37 19.90 17.68
CA VAL A 99 -14.31 20.28 18.63
C VAL A 99 -13.50 21.50 18.14
N SER A 100 -14.03 22.28 17.18
CA SER A 100 -13.27 23.31 16.46
C SER A 100 -12.70 24.45 17.32
N GLU A 101 -13.23 24.66 18.53
CA GLU A 101 -12.80 25.70 19.46
C GLU A 101 -11.68 25.28 20.41
N GLU A 102 -11.28 24.00 20.44
CA GLU A 102 -10.34 23.50 21.44
C GLU A 102 -8.85 23.71 21.07
N LYS A 103 -7.98 23.63 22.08
CA LYS A 103 -6.52 23.95 22.10
C LYS A 103 -5.74 23.64 20.81
N ASN A 104 -4.73 24.48 20.52
CA ASN A 104 -3.82 24.38 19.36
C ASN A 104 -3.26 22.98 19.06
N ALA A 105 -3.01 22.16 20.09
CA ALA A 105 -2.42 20.83 19.92
C ALA A 105 -3.38 19.83 19.24
N ARG A 106 -4.69 19.90 19.52
CA ARG A 106 -5.68 19.02 18.87
C ARG A 106 -5.85 19.41 17.40
N LYS A 107 -5.90 20.72 17.11
CA LYS A 107 -5.88 21.26 15.73
C LYS A 107 -4.67 20.78 14.94
N PHE A 108 -3.50 20.71 15.56
CA PHE A 108 -2.28 20.19 14.93
C PHE A 108 -2.39 18.69 14.60
N ALA A 109 -2.89 17.86 15.52
CA ALA A 109 -3.12 16.43 15.26
C ALA A 109 -4.16 16.21 14.13
N THR A 110 -5.24 17.00 14.13
CA THR A 110 -6.24 17.00 13.08
C THR A 110 -5.66 17.41 11.72
N PHE A 111 -4.80 18.42 11.69
CA PHE A 111 -4.09 18.85 10.48
C PHE A 111 -3.15 17.77 9.94
N LEU A 112 -2.32 17.19 10.82
CA LEU A 112 -1.43 16.09 10.44
C LEU A 112 -2.21 14.92 9.85
N PHE A 113 -3.34 14.58 10.47
CA PHE A 113 -4.21 13.52 9.98
C PHE A 113 -4.72 13.82 8.56
N TRP A 114 -5.23 15.03 8.30
CA TRP A 114 -5.67 15.43 6.97
C TRP A 114 -4.55 15.40 5.94
N ALA A 115 -3.35 15.83 6.33
CA ALA A 115 -2.17 15.78 5.47
C ALA A 115 -1.84 14.33 5.06
N LEU A 116 -1.86 13.39 6.01
CA LEU A 116 -1.65 11.97 5.73
C LEU A 116 -2.76 11.36 4.87
N ALA A 117 -4.02 11.65 5.20
CA ALA A 117 -5.13 11.14 4.40
C ALA A 117 -5.05 11.64 2.95
N PHE A 118 -4.71 12.91 2.74
CA PHE A 118 -4.55 13.50 1.41
C PHE A 118 -3.36 12.90 0.65
N SER A 119 -2.19 12.75 1.28
CA SER A 119 -1.02 12.13 0.66
C SER A 119 -1.28 10.66 0.29
N LEU A 120 -1.93 9.88 1.16
CA LEU A 120 -2.34 8.51 0.88
C LEU A 120 -3.29 8.39 -0.32
N ASN A 121 -4.29 9.26 -0.41
CA ASN A 121 -5.23 9.26 -1.53
C ASN A 121 -4.55 9.65 -2.85
N THR A 122 -3.72 10.69 -2.84
CA THR A 122 -2.97 11.11 -4.04
C THR A 122 -2.00 10.03 -4.52
N MET A 123 -1.32 9.35 -3.59
CA MET A 123 -0.42 8.24 -3.94
C MET A 123 -1.16 7.05 -4.53
N THR A 124 -2.31 6.70 -3.96
CA THR A 124 -3.15 5.62 -4.49
C THR A 124 -3.61 5.95 -5.91
N LEU A 125 -4.02 7.19 -6.16
CA LEU A 125 -4.40 7.64 -7.49
C LEU A 125 -3.22 7.53 -8.46
N VAL A 126 -2.02 7.99 -8.07
CA VAL A 126 -0.81 7.89 -8.89
C VAL A 126 -0.47 6.43 -9.18
N GLN A 127 -0.63 5.53 -8.22
CA GLN A 127 -0.37 4.10 -8.42
C GLN A 127 -1.39 3.44 -9.34
N LEU A 128 -2.67 3.75 -9.20
CA LEU A 128 -3.71 3.27 -10.11
C LEU A 128 -3.44 3.76 -11.54
N LEU A 129 -3.04 5.02 -11.71
CA LEU A 129 -2.63 5.57 -13.00
C LEU A 129 -1.34 4.91 -13.52
N SER A 130 -0.38 4.62 -12.65
CA SER A 130 0.90 3.97 -13.01
C SER A 130 0.68 2.51 -13.45
N LEU A 131 -0.21 1.78 -12.79
CA LEU A 131 -0.68 0.45 -13.18
C LEU A 131 -1.26 0.45 -14.59
N CYS A 132 -2.02 1.49 -14.96
CA CYS A 132 -2.57 1.64 -16.32
C CYS A 132 -1.50 1.91 -17.38
N ILE A 133 -0.37 2.53 -17.03
CA ILE A 133 0.65 2.98 -17.99
C ILE A 133 1.74 1.92 -18.23
N THR A 134 1.79 0.81 -17.47
CA THR A 134 2.80 -0.27 -17.62
C THR A 134 4.27 0.18 -17.50
N LEU A 135 4.53 1.43 -17.09
CA LEU A 135 5.86 2.01 -16.93
C LEU A 135 6.28 1.94 -15.45
N LEU A 136 6.78 0.79 -14.99
CA LEU A 136 7.17 0.62 -13.60
C LEU A 136 8.70 0.51 -13.42
N ARG A 137 9.32 1.67 -13.19
CA ARG A 137 10.65 1.80 -12.54
C ARG A 137 10.57 2.52 -11.18
N GLN A 138 9.38 2.85 -10.67
CA GLN A 138 9.20 3.72 -9.50
C GLN A 138 8.91 3.01 -8.17
N ASN A 139 8.99 1.68 -8.09
CA ASN A 139 8.67 0.92 -6.86
C ASN A 139 9.42 1.43 -5.61
N ARG A 140 10.67 1.89 -5.77
CA ARG A 140 11.45 2.46 -4.65
C ARG A 140 10.90 3.77 -4.12
N ILE A 141 10.40 4.65 -5.00
CA ILE A 141 9.81 5.93 -4.58
C ILE A 141 8.54 5.65 -3.78
N PHE A 142 7.68 4.76 -4.26
CA PHE A 142 6.48 4.37 -3.51
C PHE A 142 6.81 3.75 -2.16
N ALA A 143 7.81 2.88 -2.08
CA ALA A 143 8.26 2.30 -0.81
C ALA A 143 8.70 3.37 0.19
N LEU A 144 9.50 4.35 -0.25
CA LEU A 144 9.94 5.46 0.61
C LEU A 144 8.77 6.31 1.09
N VAL A 145 7.79 6.59 0.21
CA VAL A 145 6.59 7.33 0.60
C VAL A 145 5.80 6.55 1.65
N TYR A 146 5.56 5.24 1.46
CA TYR A 146 4.87 4.44 2.47
C TYR A 146 5.59 4.39 3.81
N ILE A 147 6.93 4.40 3.82
CA ILE A 147 7.70 4.49 5.06
C ILE A 147 7.47 5.84 5.74
N LEU A 148 7.53 6.94 5.00
CA LEU A 148 7.28 8.28 5.55
C LEU A 148 5.87 8.39 6.14
N GLU A 149 4.87 7.85 5.45
CA GLU A 149 3.47 7.79 5.92
C GLU A 149 3.34 6.94 7.19
N ALA A 150 3.98 5.76 7.22
CA ALA A 150 3.97 4.90 8.40
C ALA A 150 4.64 5.59 9.61
N VAL A 151 5.76 6.30 9.39
CA VAL A 151 6.43 7.09 10.43
C VAL A 151 5.50 8.18 10.96
N ALA A 152 4.81 8.91 10.08
CA ALA A 152 3.87 9.93 10.51
C ALA A 152 2.66 9.34 11.25
N GLY A 153 2.14 8.18 10.83
CA GLY A 153 1.15 7.41 11.57
C GLY A 153 1.62 7.05 12.98
N LEU A 154 2.87 6.59 13.14
CA LEU A 154 3.48 6.31 14.44
C LEU A 154 3.60 7.57 15.30
N VAL A 155 3.94 8.72 14.71
CA VAL A 155 3.98 10.00 15.44
C VAL A 155 2.59 10.37 15.96
N ILE A 156 1.54 10.23 15.15
CA ILE A 156 0.16 10.45 15.61
C ILE A 156 -0.19 9.51 16.76
N LEU A 157 0.13 8.22 16.63
CA LEU A 157 -0.16 7.22 17.66
C LEU A 157 0.61 7.45 18.97
N ALA A 158 1.81 8.03 18.91
CA ALA A 158 2.61 8.39 20.07
C ALA A 158 2.13 9.68 20.74
N VAL A 159 1.77 10.69 19.93
CA VAL A 159 1.35 12.01 20.42
C VAL A 159 -0.09 11.97 20.96
N TYR A 160 -1.01 11.28 20.30
CA TYR A 160 -2.44 11.30 20.65
C TYR A 160 -2.72 10.93 22.12
N PRO A 161 -2.17 9.84 22.70
CA PRO A 161 -2.35 9.52 24.10
C PRO A 161 -1.90 10.65 25.03
N THR A 162 -0.78 11.31 24.71
CA THR A 162 -0.27 12.42 25.55
C THR A 162 -1.20 13.65 25.53
N LEU A 163 -1.95 13.85 24.44
CA LEU A 163 -2.91 14.95 24.31
C LEU A 163 -4.19 14.72 25.11
N ILE A 164 -4.62 13.47 25.26
CA ILE A 164 -5.84 13.11 25.99
C ILE A 164 -5.61 12.93 27.49
N THR A 165 -4.38 12.63 27.93
CA THR A 165 -4.05 12.42 29.35
C THR A 165 -3.82 13.71 30.15
N VAL A 166 -4.13 14.89 29.61
CA VAL A 166 -3.89 16.15 30.33
C VAL A 166 -4.74 16.17 31.61
N PRO A 167 -4.12 16.19 32.80
CA PRO A 167 -4.86 16.13 34.05
C PRO A 167 -5.70 17.39 34.21
N GLU A 168 -7.01 17.20 34.32
CA GLU A 168 -7.93 18.29 34.64
C GLU A 168 -7.90 18.52 36.15
N LYS A 169 -7.92 19.80 36.58
CA LYS A 169 -7.70 20.18 37.98
C LYS A 169 -8.79 19.69 38.96
N THR A 170 -9.88 19.10 38.46
CA THR A 170 -11.12 18.93 39.22
C THR A 170 -11.64 17.49 39.34
N GLY A 171 -10.87 16.46 38.95
CA GLY A 171 -11.28 15.08 39.20
C GLY A 171 -10.46 14.01 38.47
N PHE A 172 -10.58 12.76 38.91
CA PHE A 172 -10.02 11.60 38.22
C PHE A 172 -10.89 11.27 37.00
N ARG A 173 -10.29 11.31 35.80
CA ARG A 173 -10.91 10.86 34.54
C ARG A 173 -10.22 9.58 34.11
N GLU A 174 -10.95 8.47 34.04
CA GLU A 174 -10.44 7.26 33.40
C GLU A 174 -10.55 7.44 31.89
N VAL A 175 -9.40 7.42 31.21
CA VAL A 175 -9.32 7.52 29.75
C VAL A 175 -8.91 6.17 29.21
N SER A 176 -9.73 5.61 28.32
CA SER A 176 -9.45 4.37 27.60
C SER A 176 -9.33 4.65 26.10
N LEU A 177 -8.44 3.96 25.41
CA LEU A 177 -8.27 4.11 23.96
C LEU A 177 -9.42 3.41 23.22
N GLY A 178 -9.96 4.10 22.23
CA GLY A 178 -11.12 3.68 21.44
C GLY A 178 -10.76 2.94 20.16
N TYR A 179 -11.78 2.47 19.44
CA TYR A 179 -11.61 1.70 18.20
C TYR A 179 -10.89 2.46 17.08
N GLY A 180 -11.08 3.77 16.99
CA GLY A 180 -10.42 4.65 16.02
C GLY A 180 -8.90 4.64 16.18
N TYR A 181 -8.42 4.66 17.43
CA TYR A 181 -6.99 4.56 17.73
C TYR A 181 -6.41 3.22 17.28
N TYR A 182 -7.09 2.11 17.61
CA TYR A 182 -6.64 0.77 17.18
C TYR A 182 -6.72 0.58 15.66
N ALA A 183 -7.74 1.14 15.00
CA ALA A 183 -7.82 1.14 13.54
C ALA A 183 -6.63 1.88 12.93
N MET A 184 -6.23 3.03 13.49
CA MET A 184 -5.03 3.75 13.06
C MET A 184 -3.75 2.93 13.28
N CYS A 185 -3.63 2.21 14.41
CA CYS A 185 -2.52 1.26 14.64
C CYS A 185 -2.45 0.20 13.53
N VAL A 186 -3.57 -0.45 13.23
CA VAL A 186 -3.64 -1.48 12.19
C VAL A 186 -3.28 -0.90 10.82
N GLY A 187 -3.84 0.26 10.46
CA GLY A 187 -3.52 0.95 9.20
C GLY A 187 -2.03 1.28 9.09
N THR A 188 -1.41 1.75 10.17
CA THR A 188 0.03 2.08 10.21
C THR A 188 0.90 0.84 10.02
N VAL A 189 0.54 -0.29 10.65
CA VAL A 189 1.25 -1.57 10.48
C VAL A 189 1.09 -2.10 9.06
N LEU A 190 -0.10 -2.02 8.47
CA LEU A 190 -0.35 -2.42 7.08
C LEU A 190 0.47 -1.57 6.10
N LEU A 191 0.62 -0.26 6.35
CA LEU A 191 1.51 0.62 5.58
C LEU A 191 2.97 0.18 5.65
N GLY A 192 3.46 -0.11 6.85
CA GLY A 192 4.82 -0.62 7.03
C GLY A 192 5.04 -1.96 6.31
N ALA A 193 4.07 -2.88 6.39
CA ALA A 193 4.14 -4.17 5.71
C ALA A 193 4.16 -4.03 4.18
N THR A 194 3.31 -3.15 3.63
CA THR A 194 3.29 -2.85 2.19
C THR A 194 4.61 -2.21 1.74
N ALA A 195 5.17 -1.30 2.52
CA ALA A 195 6.49 -0.75 2.24
C ALA A 195 7.60 -1.82 2.23
N GLY A 196 7.60 -2.72 3.22
CA GLY A 196 8.56 -3.82 3.30
C GLY A 196 8.47 -4.76 2.11
N GLN A 197 7.25 -5.06 1.65
CA GLN A 197 7.04 -5.84 0.44
C GLN A 197 7.63 -5.13 -0.79
N CYS A 198 7.47 -3.81 -0.91
CA CYS A 198 8.06 -3.04 -2.01
C CYS A 198 9.60 -3.01 -1.97
N LEU A 199 10.21 -3.01 -0.79
CA LEU A 199 11.68 -3.05 -0.63
C LEU A 199 12.29 -4.44 -0.83
N SER A 200 11.56 -5.51 -0.51
CA SER A 200 12.03 -6.89 -0.65
C SER A 200 12.23 -7.36 -2.10
N ILE A 201 11.86 -6.53 -3.08
CA ILE A 201 12.03 -6.81 -4.50
C ILE A 201 13.52 -6.71 -4.84
N ASP A 202 14.19 -7.84 -4.74
CA ASP A 202 15.63 -8.00 -4.93
C ASP A 202 16.07 -7.49 -6.32
N ASP A 203 17.11 -6.64 -6.35
CA ASP A 203 17.63 -5.96 -7.55
C ASP A 203 18.01 -6.94 -8.67
N LYS A 204 18.32 -8.19 -8.30
CA LYS A 204 18.67 -9.28 -9.22
C LYS A 204 17.54 -9.65 -10.19
N SER A 205 16.31 -9.24 -9.90
CA SER A 205 15.15 -9.50 -10.76
C SER A 205 15.05 -8.53 -11.94
N TYR A 206 15.74 -7.39 -11.88
CA TYR A 206 15.81 -6.44 -12.99
C TYR A 206 17.02 -6.78 -13.86
N PRO A 207 16.84 -7.36 -15.07
CA PRO A 207 17.94 -7.46 -16.00
C PRO A 207 18.42 -6.03 -16.28
N SER A 208 19.68 -5.76 -15.98
CA SER A 208 20.38 -4.55 -16.41
C SER A 208 20.14 -4.37 -17.92
N ILE A 209 19.33 -3.38 -18.28
CA ILE A 209 19.15 -2.92 -19.66
C ILE A 209 20.30 -1.98 -19.98
#